data_AF-A0A258EZP7-F1
#
_entry.id   AF-A0A258EZP7-F1
#
_cell.length_a   1.000
_cell.length_b   1.000
_cell.length_c   1.000
_cell.angle_alpha   90.00
_cell.angle_beta   90.00
_cell.angle_gamma   90.00
#
_symmetry.space_group_name_H-M   'P 1'
#
loop_
_entity.id
_entity.type
_entity.pdbx_description
1 polymer ?
#
loop_
_entity_poly.entity_id
_entity_poly.type
_entity_poly.pdbx_seq_one_letter_code
_entity_poly.pdbx_strand_id
1 'polypeptide(L)' 'AATNAAMRASMKYQNKPNGDKNCSNCMQFVPGKTAKDLGGCKIFAGDTEISPKGYCVAWVAKPK' A
#
# COMPACT_ATOMS: atom_id res chain seq x y z
N ALA A 1 4.08 -9.32 -11.85
CA ALA A 1 4.44 -8.00 -11.33
C ALA A 1 3.70 -6.96 -12.14
N ALA A 2 2.86 -6.15 -11.51
CA ALA A 2 2.14 -5.06 -12.17
C ALA A 2 2.03 -3.87 -11.20
N THR A 3 2.35 -2.67 -11.68
CA THR A 3 2.22 -1.42 -10.91
C THR A 3 1.22 -0.48 -11.59
N ASN A 4 0.50 0.29 -10.79
CA ASN A 4 -0.33 1.39 -11.29
C ASN A 4 0.39 2.72 -11.06
N ALA A 5 1.33 3.04 -11.94
CA ALA A 5 2.22 4.21 -11.79
C ALA A 5 1.46 5.53 -11.67
N ALA A 6 0.38 5.72 -12.43
CA ALA A 6 -0.44 6.93 -12.39
C ALA A 6 -1.11 7.13 -11.02
N MET A 7 -1.72 6.07 -10.47
CA MET A 7 -2.35 6.13 -9.14
C MET A 7 -1.33 6.27 -8.01
N ARG A 8 -0.17 5.62 -8.14
CA ARG A 8 0.94 5.80 -7.19
C ARG A 8 1.40 7.26 -7.17
N ALA A 9 1.56 7.89 -8.33
CA ALA A 9 1.96 9.29 -8.43
C ALA A 9 0.92 10.24 -7.83
N SER A 10 -0.37 10.07 -8.18
CA SER A 10 -1.45 10.93 -7.68
C SER A 10 -1.60 10.85 -6.15
N MET A 11 -1.38 9.67 -5.57
CA MET A 11 -1.45 9.45 -4.12
C MET A 11 -0.11 9.65 -3.40
N LYS A 12 0.93 10.11 -4.10
CA LYS A 12 2.29 10.28 -3.55
C LYS A 12 2.79 9.02 -2.83
N TYR A 13 2.57 7.86 -3.45
CA TYR A 13 2.99 6.59 -2.91
C TYR A 13 4.52 6.54 -2.77
N GLN A 14 4.98 6.00 -1.66
CA GLN A 14 6.39 5.75 -1.36
C GLN A 14 6.54 4.34 -0.77
N ASN A 15 7.68 3.71 -1.03
CA ASN A 15 7.99 2.36 -0.52
C ASN A 15 8.45 2.33 0.95
N LYS A 16 8.43 3.48 1.62
CA LYS A 16 8.83 3.66 3.03
C LYS A 16 7.66 4.17 3.87
N PRO A 17 7.62 3.87 5.18
CA PRO A 17 6.51 4.29 6.03
C PRO A 17 6.52 5.81 6.24
N ASN A 18 5.41 6.35 6.75
CA ASN A 18 5.32 7.73 7.21
C ASN A 18 5.01 7.74 8.72
N GLY A 19 6.06 7.75 9.54
CA GLY A 19 5.96 7.44 10.98
C GLY A 19 5.40 6.03 11.18
N ASP A 20 4.36 5.91 12.00
CA ASP A 20 3.68 4.63 12.23
C ASP A 20 2.74 4.22 11.08
N LYS A 21 2.47 5.11 10.12
CA LYS A 21 1.53 4.85 9.03
C LYS A 21 2.20 4.08 7.91
N ASN A 22 1.70 2.86 7.64
CA ASN A 22 2.19 2.04 6.55
C ASN A 22 1.09 1.17 5.95
N CYS A 23 1.35 0.53 4.81
CA CYS A 23 0.38 -0.31 4.14
C CYS A 23 -0.07 -1.49 5.02
N SER A 24 0.82 -2.12 5.79
CA SER A 24 0.45 -3.27 6.62
C SER A 24 -0.61 -2.96 7.69
N ASN A 25 -0.67 -1.71 8.17
CA ASN A 25 -1.70 -1.22 9.09
C ASN A 25 -2.77 -0.31 8.42
N CYS A 26 -2.82 -0.30 7.09
CA CYS A 26 -3.82 0.44 6.31
C CYS A 26 -5.03 -0.44 5.95
N MET A 27 -6.24 0.10 6.07
CA MET A 27 -7.51 -0.58 5.73
C MET A 27 -7.63 -0.96 4.24
N GLN A 28 -6.88 -0.26 3.38
CA GLN A 28 -6.91 -0.43 1.92
C GLN A 28 -5.95 -1.51 1.42
N PHE A 29 -4.99 -1.92 2.25
CA PHE A 29 -3.96 -2.88 1.84
C PHE A 29 -4.52 -4.28 1.70
N VAL A 30 -4.14 -4.94 0.61
CA VAL A 30 -4.43 -6.35 0.34
C VAL A 30 -3.11 -7.10 0.55
N PRO A 31 -2.94 -7.85 1.66
CA PRO A 31 -1.66 -8.48 1.98
C PRO A 31 -1.25 -9.56 0.98
N GLY A 32 0.06 -9.74 0.80
CA GLY A 32 0.64 -10.87 0.07
C GLY A 32 0.56 -12.18 0.86
N LYS A 33 1.26 -13.22 0.37
CA LYS A 33 1.25 -14.56 0.98
C LYS A 33 1.79 -14.57 2.41
N THR A 34 2.81 -13.75 2.67
CA THR A 34 3.40 -13.54 3.98
C THR A 34 3.40 -12.06 4.37
N ALA A 35 3.64 -11.77 5.65
CA ALA A 35 3.68 -10.40 6.17
C ALA A 35 4.76 -9.50 5.54
N LYS A 36 5.77 -10.08 4.87
CA LYS A 36 6.86 -9.36 4.20
C LYS A 36 6.66 -9.25 2.69
N ASP A 37 5.78 -10.06 2.12
CA ASP A 37 5.55 -10.08 0.69
C ASP A 37 4.86 -8.80 0.23
N LEU A 38 5.15 -8.42 -1.01
CA LEU A 38 4.39 -7.40 -1.69
C LEU A 38 2.92 -7.85 -1.81
N GLY A 39 2.03 -6.89 -1.66
CA GLY A 39 0.59 -7.08 -1.80
C GLY A 39 0.01 -6.14 -2.84
N GLY A 40 -1.31 -5.95 -2.76
CA GLY A 40 -2.04 -4.96 -3.53
C GLY A 40 -2.65 -3.86 -2.67
N CYS A 41 -3.41 -2.98 -3.31
CA CYS A 41 -4.18 -1.95 -2.64
C CYS A 41 -5.52 -1.78 -3.36
N LYS A 42 -6.63 -1.69 -2.61
CA LYS A 42 -7.98 -1.51 -3.16
C LYS A 42 -8.12 -0.25 -4.01
N ILE A 43 -7.32 0.79 -3.72
CA ILE A 43 -7.29 2.05 -4.46
C ILE A 43 -6.44 1.92 -5.74
N PHE A 44 -5.41 1.07 -5.71
CA PHE A 44 -4.50 0.88 -6.86
C PHE A 44 -4.92 -0.37 -7.62
N ALA A 45 -6.03 -0.27 -8.34
CA ALA A 45 -6.54 -1.37 -9.14
C ALA A 45 -5.45 -1.96 -10.05
N GLY A 46 -5.29 -3.28 -10.01
CA GLY A 46 -4.29 -4.03 -10.77
C GLY A 46 -2.86 -3.99 -10.21
N ASP A 47 -2.59 -3.17 -9.19
CA ASP A 47 -1.27 -3.11 -8.58
C ASP A 47 -1.05 -4.29 -7.61
N THR A 48 0.03 -5.04 -7.86
CA THR A 48 0.42 -6.24 -7.10
C THR A 48 1.79 -6.11 -6.46
N GLU A 49 2.37 -4.90 -6.47
CA GLU A 49 3.71 -4.64 -5.96
C GLU A 49 3.72 -3.57 -4.85
N ILE A 50 2.69 -3.58 -4.00
CA ILE A 50 2.58 -2.67 -2.86
C ILE A 50 3.34 -3.21 -1.67
N SER A 51 4.34 -2.46 -1.22
CA SER A 51 5.14 -2.80 -0.07
C SER A 51 4.29 -2.74 1.20
N PRO A 52 4.32 -3.74 2.10
CA PRO A 52 3.68 -3.65 3.41
C PRO A 52 4.25 -2.49 4.26
N LYS A 53 5.48 -2.05 3.96
CA LYS A 53 6.11 -0.87 4.57
C LYS A 53 5.87 0.43 3.79
N GLY A 54 5.15 0.39 2.68
CA GLY A 54 4.83 1.56 1.87
C GLY A 54 3.85 2.50 2.56
N TYR A 55 3.63 3.67 1.97
CA TYR A 55 2.67 4.67 2.42
C TYR A 55 2.16 5.49 1.23
N CYS A 56 0.93 6.00 1.30
CA CYS A 56 0.40 7.02 0.39
C CYS A 56 -0.55 7.95 1.16
N VAL A 57 -0.93 9.08 0.57
CA VAL A 57 -1.78 10.09 1.23
C VAL A 57 -3.19 9.58 1.56
N ALA A 58 -3.67 8.54 0.88
CA ALA A 58 -4.96 7.91 1.12
C ALA A 58 -4.93 6.85 2.25
N TRP A 59 -3.88 6.83 3.08
CA TRP A 59 -3.79 5.92 4.21
C TRP A 59 -4.95 6.13 5.18
N VAL A 60 -5.54 5.03 5.64
CA VAL A 60 -6.56 5.00 6.69
C VAL A 60 -6.24 3.84 7.61
N ALA A 61 -6.21 4.08 8.92
CA ALA A 61 -5.96 3.04 9.91
C ALA A 61 -6.92 1.86 9.74
N LYS A 62 -6.42 0.63 9.90
CA LYS A 62 -7.30 -0.52 10.09
C LYS A 62 -8.17 -0.29 11.33
N PRO A 63 -9.47 -0.62 11.28
CA PRO A 63 -10.30 -0.60 12.48
C PRO A 63 -9.71 -1.58 13.51
N LYS A 64 -9.90 -1.25 14.78
CA LYS A 64 -9.53 -2.14 15.90
C LYS A 64 -10.51 -3.31 15.97
#